data_AF-A0A3E2NUS0-F1
#
_entry.id   AF-A0A3E2NUS0-F1
#
_cell.length_a   1.000
_cell.length_b   1.000
_cell.length_c   1.000
_cell.angle_alpha   90.00
_cell.angle_beta   90.00
_cell.angle_gamma   90.00
#
_symmetry.space_group_name_H-M   'P 1'
#
loop_
_entity.id
_entity.type
_entity.pdbx_description
1 polymer ?
#
loop_
_entity_poly.entity_id
_entity_poly.type
_entity_poly.pdbx_seq_one_letter_code
_entity_poly.pdbx_strand_id
1 'polypeptide(L)'
;MFSTLITNNTLLQLAGLGQVSLALGSLFIPGVLKWRSELSKVNPLIKQMFWVYAAYIFVINLSFGLLSIFCSNDLLSHSRLATIVTGFIAVYWLSRVAIQFFYFDRSALPSGKWQRVAEVVLVLLFTWFSLFYSFLFYVNLKGL
;
A
#
# COMPACT_ATOMS: atom_id res chain seq x y z
N MET A 1 8.69 16.57 -17.90
CA MET A 1 8.59 16.75 -16.44
C MET A 1 8.46 15.41 -15.72
N PHE A 2 7.44 14.59 -15.98
CA PHE A 2 7.32 13.24 -15.37
C PHE A 2 8.46 12.29 -15.73
N SER A 3 8.89 12.26 -17.00
CA SER A 3 10.05 11.48 -17.44
C SER A 3 11.33 11.86 -16.70
N THR A 4 11.58 13.17 -16.52
CA THR A 4 12.73 13.73 -15.80
C THR A 4 12.74 13.37 -14.32
N LEU A 5 11.56 13.25 -13.69
CA LEU A 5 11.43 12.90 -12.27
C LEU A 5 11.65 11.39 -12.00
N ILE A 6 11.38 10.55 -13.00
CA ILE A 6 11.75 9.13 -12.95
C ILE A 6 13.27 8.98 -13.03
N THR A 7 13.94 9.76 -13.90
CA THR A 7 15.40 9.75 -14.04
C THR A 7 16.13 10.05 -12.72
N ASN A 8 15.53 10.85 -11.84
CA ASN A 8 16.11 11.24 -10.55
C ASN A 8 15.66 10.35 -9.37
N ASN A 9 14.94 9.25 -9.62
CA ASN A 9 14.39 8.32 -8.62
C ASN A 9 13.44 8.95 -7.57
N THR A 10 13.27 10.26 -7.56
CA THR A 10 12.64 11.01 -6.47
C THR A 10 11.19 10.59 -6.26
N LEU A 11 10.43 10.41 -7.35
CA LEU A 11 9.04 9.97 -7.24
C LEU A 11 8.91 8.55 -6.66
N LEU A 12 9.84 7.65 -7.01
CA LEU A 12 9.86 6.30 -6.47
C LEU A 12 10.24 6.30 -4.99
N GLN A 13 11.21 7.11 -4.58
CA GLN A 13 11.56 7.28 -3.17
C GLN A 13 10.42 7.90 -2.37
N LEU A 14 9.70 8.89 -2.92
CA LEU A 14 8.50 9.46 -2.31
C LEU A 14 7.38 8.42 -2.19
N ALA A 15 7.18 7.56 -3.19
CA ALA A 15 6.25 6.45 -3.11
C ALA A 15 6.66 5.45 -2.03
N GLY A 16 7.96 5.21 -1.89
CA GLY A 16 8.52 4.42 -0.81
C GLY A 16 8.24 5.00 0.57
N LEU A 17 8.52 6.30 0.77
CA LEU A 17 8.22 7.01 2.01
C LEU A 17 6.72 6.98 2.34
N GLY A 18 5.85 7.12 1.34
CA GLY A 18 4.42 6.98 1.52
C GLY A 18 4.03 5.61 2.06
N GLN A 19 4.60 4.53 1.52
CA GLN A 19 4.31 3.16 1.96
C GLN A 19 4.86 2.86 3.36
N VAL A 20 6.08 3.33 3.68
CA VAL A 20 6.63 3.24 5.04
C VAL A 20 5.73 4.00 6.02
N SER A 21 5.33 5.23 5.67
CA SER A 21 4.46 6.06 6.51
C SER A 21 3.10 5.40 6.73
N LEU A 22 2.53 4.78 5.69
CA LEU A 22 1.29 4.01 5.78
C LEU A 22 1.44 2.79 6.70
N ALA A 23 2.54 2.03 6.56
CA ALA A 23 2.82 0.87 7.40
C ALA A 23 2.93 1.30 8.88
N LEU A 24 3.72 2.33 9.17
CA LEU A 24 3.85 2.87 10.54
C LEU A 24 2.52 3.43 11.06
N GLY A 25 1.76 4.14 10.23
CA GLY A 25 0.42 4.63 10.57
C GLY A 25 -0.55 3.50 10.92
N SER A 26 -0.40 2.32 10.30
CA SER A 26 -1.25 1.16 10.57
C SER A 26 -1.11 0.60 11.98
N LEU A 27 0.01 0.87 12.68
CA LEU A 27 0.22 0.45 14.07
C LEU A 27 -0.73 1.13 15.06
N PHE A 28 -1.31 2.27 14.69
CA PHE A 28 -2.29 2.99 15.52
C PHE A 28 -3.71 2.47 15.34
N ILE A 29 -4.01 1.80 14.22
CA ILE A 29 -5.35 1.31 13.87
C ILE A 29 -5.94 0.38 14.96
N PRO A 30 -5.19 -0.59 15.53
CA PRO A 30 -5.73 -1.48 16.55
C PRO A 30 -6.25 -0.75 17.80
N GLY A 31 -5.63 0.38 18.16
CA GLY A 31 -6.05 1.23 19.27
C GLY A 31 -7.29 2.05 18.91
N VAL A 32 -7.26 2.72 17.77
CA VAL A 32 -8.36 3.59 17.29
C VAL A 32 -9.65 2.81 17.11
N LEU A 33 -9.57 1.60 16.55
CA LEU A 33 -10.73 0.73 16.30
C LEU A 33 -11.03 -0.26 17.43
N LYS A 34 -10.33 -0.14 18.58
CA LYS A 34 -10.51 -1.00 19.76
C LYS A 34 -10.48 -2.51 19.41
N TRP A 35 -9.55 -2.94 18.55
CA TRP A 35 -9.47 -4.32 18.05
C TRP A 35 -9.46 -5.36 19.17
N ARG A 36 -8.85 -5.07 20.32
CA ARG A 36 -8.86 -5.99 21.47
C ARG A 36 -10.28 -6.33 21.94
N SER A 37 -11.18 -5.35 21.95
CA SER A 37 -12.58 -5.50 22.36
C SER A 37 -13.46 -6.12 21.28
N GLU A 38 -13.18 -5.83 20.01
CA GLU A 38 -13.96 -6.40 18.91
C GLU A 38 -13.55 -7.86 18.64
N LEU A 39 -12.25 -8.14 18.63
CA LEU A 39 -11.71 -9.49 18.41
C LEU A 39 -11.85 -10.39 19.64
N SER A 40 -12.28 -9.91 20.81
CA SER A 40 -12.61 -10.80 21.93
C SER A 40 -13.93 -11.54 21.73
N LYS A 41 -14.77 -11.07 20.80
CA LYS A 41 -16.09 -11.64 20.49
C LYS A 41 -16.02 -12.77 19.43
N VAL A 42 -14.86 -12.94 18.79
CA VAL A 42 -14.67 -13.93 17.72
C VAL A 42 -13.93 -15.16 18.24
N ASN A 43 -14.02 -16.27 17.51
CA ASN A 43 -13.30 -17.50 17.84
C ASN A 43 -11.78 -17.24 17.96
N PRO A 44 -11.07 -17.83 18.96
CA PRO A 44 -9.64 -17.62 19.17
C PRO A 44 -8.76 -17.84 17.93
N LEU A 45 -9.08 -18.84 17.12
CA LEU A 45 -8.34 -19.14 15.90
C LEU A 45 -8.49 -18.02 14.86
N ILE A 46 -9.72 -17.55 14.65
CA ILE A 46 -10.00 -16.43 13.73
C ILE A 46 -9.32 -15.15 14.20
N LYS A 47 -9.32 -14.88 15.51
CA LYS A 47 -8.58 -13.77 16.10
C LYS A 47 -7.09 -13.85 15.78
N GLN A 48 -6.47 -15.02 15.97
CA GLN A 48 -5.05 -15.22 15.68
C GLN A 48 -4.75 -15.02 14.19
N MET A 49 -5.55 -15.59 13.31
CA MET A 49 -5.41 -15.41 11.86
C MET A 49 -5.50 -13.94 11.45
N PHE A 50 -6.43 -13.18 12.03
CA PHE A 50 -6.55 -11.75 11.77
C PHE A 50 -5.28 -10.97 12.13
N TRP A 51 -4.66 -11.26 13.28
CA TRP A 51 -3.38 -10.66 13.66
C TRP A 51 -2.22 -11.07 12.74
N VAL A 52 -2.18 -12.33 12.32
CA VAL A 52 -1.18 -12.81 11.35
C VAL A 52 -1.32 -12.07 10.02
N TYR A 53 -2.54 -11.93 9.50
CA TYR A 53 -2.79 -11.18 8.27
C TYR A 53 -2.44 -9.70 8.40
N ALA A 54 -2.78 -9.07 9.53
CA ALA A 54 -2.37 -7.70 9.81
C ALA A 54 -0.84 -7.54 9.81
N ALA A 55 -0.11 -8.48 10.43
CA ALA A 55 1.35 -8.49 10.44
C ALA A 55 1.94 -8.69 9.03
N TYR A 56 1.39 -9.61 8.23
CA TYR A 56 1.84 -9.82 6.84
C TYR A 56 1.62 -8.57 5.98
N ILE A 57 0.47 -7.89 6.13
CA ILE A 57 0.17 -6.64 5.44
C ILE A 57 1.13 -5.53 5.87
N PHE A 58 1.46 -5.44 7.16
CA PHE A 58 2.45 -4.48 7.66
C PHE A 58 3.82 -4.72 7.03
N VAL A 59 4.32 -5.96 7.10
CA VAL A 59 5.65 -6.33 6.60
C VAL A 59 5.73 -6.08 5.09
N ILE A 60 4.74 -6.49 4.31
CA ILE A 60 4.81 -6.35 2.85
C ILE A 60 4.81 -4.87 2.42
N ASN A 61 3.98 -4.03 3.05
CA ASN A 61 3.96 -2.59 2.77
C ASN A 61 5.28 -1.92 3.17
N LEU A 62 5.84 -2.31 4.30
CA LEU A 62 7.16 -1.84 4.73
C LEU A 62 8.24 -2.28 3.73
N SER A 63 8.25 -3.54 3.30
CA SER A 63 9.20 -4.06 2.31
C SER A 63 9.12 -3.33 0.98
N PHE A 64 7.91 -3.08 0.44
CA PHE A 64 7.74 -2.30 -0.79
C PHE A 64 8.23 -0.87 -0.63
N GLY A 65 7.96 -0.27 0.53
CA GLY A 65 8.47 1.04 0.89
C GLY A 65 10.00 1.10 0.86
N LEU A 66 10.65 0.17 1.57
CA LEU A 66 12.11 0.09 1.68
C LEU A 66 12.77 -0.20 0.31
N LEU A 67 12.21 -1.14 -0.48
CA LEU A 67 12.69 -1.41 -1.84
C LEU A 67 12.65 -0.15 -2.70
N SER A 68 11.60 0.64 -2.59
CA SER A 68 11.42 1.85 -3.39
C SER A 68 12.34 3.00 -2.95
N ILE A 69 12.76 3.03 -1.68
CA ILE A 69 13.72 4.02 -1.17
C ILE A 69 15.15 3.62 -1.55
N PHE A 70 15.54 2.40 -1.20
CA PHE A 70 16.94 1.95 -1.23
C PHE A 70 17.36 1.30 -2.56
N CYS A 71 16.44 0.66 -3.27
CA CYS A 71 16.70 -0.04 -4.53
C CYS A 71 16.04 0.67 -5.73
N SER A 72 15.88 1.99 -5.66
CA SER A 72 15.18 2.76 -6.70
C SER A 72 15.84 2.68 -8.07
N ASN A 73 17.18 2.72 -8.14
CA ASN A 73 17.94 2.52 -9.37
C ASN A 73 17.66 1.14 -9.99
N ASP A 74 17.68 0.08 -9.17
CA ASP A 74 17.45 -1.28 -9.64
C ASP A 74 16.02 -1.46 -10.15
N LEU A 75 15.03 -0.85 -9.49
CA LEU A 75 13.62 -0.88 -9.89
C LEU A 75 13.33 -0.07 -11.17
N LEU A 76 14.27 0.76 -11.61
CA LEU A 76 14.19 1.54 -12.85
C LEU A 76 15.17 1.04 -13.93
N SER A 77 15.83 -0.10 -13.68
CA SER A 77 16.85 -0.66 -14.58
C SER A 77 16.31 -1.28 -15.88
N HIS A 78 14.98 -1.31 -16.08
CA HIS A 78 14.33 -2.06 -17.17
C HIS A 78 14.66 -3.55 -17.20
N SER A 79 15.23 -4.11 -16.13
CA SER A 79 15.50 -5.54 -16.05
C SER A 79 14.20 -6.36 -15.89
N ARG A 80 14.29 -7.67 -16.16
CA ARG A 80 13.18 -8.60 -15.91
C ARG A 80 12.74 -8.55 -14.44
N LEU A 81 13.71 -8.45 -13.52
CA LEU A 81 13.42 -8.36 -12.09
C LEU A 81 12.70 -7.06 -11.74
N ALA A 82 13.17 -5.91 -12.24
CA ALA A 82 12.50 -4.63 -12.06
C ALA A 82 11.06 -4.65 -12.56
N THR A 83 10.85 -5.22 -13.74
CA THR A 83 9.53 -5.41 -14.36
C THR A 83 8.62 -6.27 -13.46
N ILE A 84 9.07 -7.46 -13.05
CA ILE A 84 8.26 -8.36 -12.22
C ILE A 84 7.94 -7.74 -10.87
N VAL A 85 8.90 -7.11 -10.20
CA VAL A 85 8.70 -6.51 -8.88
C VAL A 85 7.76 -5.31 -8.95
N THR A 86 7.95 -4.39 -9.90
CA THR A 86 7.03 -3.25 -10.07
C THR A 86 5.63 -3.69 -10.47
N GLY A 87 5.50 -4.73 -11.30
CA GLY A 87 4.22 -5.37 -11.63
C GLY A 87 3.54 -6.02 -10.42
N PHE A 88 4.30 -6.71 -9.57
CA PHE A 88 3.77 -7.31 -8.35
C PHE A 88 3.22 -6.24 -7.39
N ILE A 89 3.97 -5.15 -7.17
CA ILE A 89 3.53 -4.04 -6.34
C ILE A 89 2.28 -3.38 -6.95
N ALA A 90 2.22 -3.23 -8.28
CA ALA A 90 1.05 -2.71 -8.97
C ALA A 90 -0.20 -3.57 -8.73
N VAL A 91 -0.10 -4.89 -8.90
CA VAL A 91 -1.21 -5.82 -8.66
C VAL A 91 -1.68 -5.77 -7.21
N TYR A 92 -0.75 -5.70 -6.26
CA TYR A 92 -1.09 -5.57 -4.83
C TYR A 92 -1.93 -4.32 -4.56
N TRP A 93 -1.48 -3.15 -5.02
CA TRP A 93 -2.19 -1.89 -4.79
C TRP A 93 -3.51 -1.79 -5.54
N LEU A 94 -3.56 -2.26 -6.79
CA LEU A 94 -4.80 -2.35 -7.57
C LEU A 94 -5.84 -3.22 -6.87
N SER A 95 -5.41 -4.37 -6.35
CA SER A 95 -6.27 -5.26 -5.56
C SER A 95 -6.78 -4.54 -4.31
N ARG A 96 -5.92 -3.79 -3.62
CA ARG A 96 -6.32 -3.02 -2.43
C ARG A 96 -7.36 -1.94 -2.74
N VAL A 97 -7.22 -1.24 -3.86
CA VAL A 97 -8.19 -0.25 -4.35
C VAL A 97 -9.50 -0.94 -4.73
N ALA A 98 -9.45 -2.06 -5.46
CA ALA A 98 -10.63 -2.82 -5.82
C ALA A 98 -11.43 -3.26 -4.58
N ILE A 99 -10.76 -3.81 -3.56
CA ILE A 99 -11.40 -4.18 -2.29
C ILE A 99 -12.08 -2.97 -1.61
N GLN A 100 -11.47 -1.77 -1.70
CA GLN A 100 -12.02 -0.55 -1.10
C GLN A 100 -13.34 -0.08 -1.72
N PHE A 101 -13.57 -0.38 -2.99
CA PHE A 101 -14.77 0.05 -3.72
C PHE A 101 -15.79 -1.06 -3.94
N PHE A 102 -15.35 -2.31 -4.08
CA PHE A 102 -16.23 -3.44 -4.42
C PHE A 102 -16.54 -4.38 -3.25
N TYR A 103 -15.76 -4.35 -2.16
CA TYR A 103 -15.94 -5.27 -1.05
C TYR A 103 -16.31 -4.57 0.27
N PHE A 104 -15.64 -3.47 0.62
CA PHE A 104 -15.92 -2.79 1.87
C PHE A 104 -17.25 -2.01 1.84
N ASP A 105 -18.19 -2.44 2.69
CA ASP A 105 -19.40 -1.67 2.98
C ASP A 105 -19.05 -0.44 3.83
N ARG A 106 -19.32 0.75 3.28
CA ARG A 106 -19.05 2.03 3.93
C ARG A 106 -20.16 2.45 4.90
N SER A 107 -21.29 1.74 4.92
CA SER A 107 -22.44 2.04 5.79
C SER A 107 -22.13 1.89 7.28
N ALA A 108 -21.15 1.03 7.63
CA ALA A 108 -20.77 0.74 9.01
C ALA A 108 -19.62 1.61 9.55
N LEU A 109 -19.10 2.57 8.77
CA LEU A 109 -17.98 3.41 9.20
C LEU A 109 -18.45 4.45 10.24
N PRO A 110 -17.69 4.67 11.33
CA PRO A 110 -18.01 5.68 12.33
C PRO A 110 -18.14 7.07 11.69
N SER A 111 -19.31 7.70 11.83
CA SER A 111 -19.61 9.00 11.23
C SER A 111 -18.91 10.14 11.97
N GLY A 112 -17.69 10.48 11.55
CA GLY A 112 -16.97 11.66 12.05
C GLY A 112 -16.14 12.33 10.96
N LYS A 113 -15.95 13.65 11.08
CA LYS A 113 -15.24 14.46 10.07
C LYS A 113 -13.80 13.97 9.86
N TRP A 114 -13.12 13.57 10.94
CA TRP A 114 -11.76 13.04 10.90
C TRP A 114 -11.67 11.67 10.21
N GLN A 115 -12.64 10.78 10.45
CA GLN A 115 -12.71 9.46 9.82
C GLN A 115 -12.90 9.59 8.31
N ARG A 116 -13.76 10.52 7.88
CA ARG A 116 -13.97 10.81 6.45
C ARG A 116 -12.72 11.37 5.79
N VAL A 117 -12.02 12.32 6.44
CA VAL A 117 -10.76 12.86 5.92
C VAL A 117 -9.71 11.76 5.80
N ALA A 118 -9.55 10.93 6.85
CA ALA A 118 -8.62 9.81 6.83
C ALA A 118 -8.94 8.81 5.72
N GLU A 119 -10.22 8.49 5.50
CA GLU A 119 -10.66 7.62 4.41
C GLU A 119 -10.29 8.20 3.04
N VAL A 120 -10.59 9.49 2.78
CA VAL A 120 -10.26 10.14 1.51
C VAL A 120 -8.75 10.15 1.29
N VAL A 121 -7.96 10.51 2.30
CA VAL A 121 -6.49 10.51 2.20
C VAL A 121 -5.96 9.12 1.89
N LEU A 122 -6.46 8.08 2.56
CA LEU A 122 -6.03 6.69 2.32
C LEU A 122 -6.42 6.21 0.91
N VAL A 123 -7.65 6.51 0.46
CA VAL A 123 -8.10 6.15 -0.89
C VAL A 123 -7.25 6.83 -1.96
N LEU A 124 -6.95 8.13 -1.80
CA LEU A 124 -6.07 8.85 -2.71
C LEU A 124 -4.67 8.25 -2.72
N LEU A 125 -4.14 7.89 -1.55
CA LEU A 125 -2.83 7.27 -1.42
C LEU A 125 -2.77 5.90 -2.13
N PHE A 126 -3.75 5.03 -1.90
CA PHE A 126 -3.80 3.71 -2.54
C PHE A 126 -3.97 3.81 -4.06
N THR A 127 -4.80 4.76 -4.51
CA THR A 127 -5.01 5.01 -5.94
C THR A 127 -3.73 5.53 -6.57
N TRP A 128 -3.03 6.44 -5.91
CA TRP A 128 -1.74 6.94 -6.37
C TRP A 128 -0.69 5.84 -6.46
N PHE A 129 -0.54 5.00 -5.44
CA PHE A 129 0.37 3.83 -5.52
C PHE A 129 0.01 2.91 -6.69
N SER A 130 -1.26 2.60 -6.86
CA SER A 130 -1.73 1.74 -7.96
C SER A 130 -1.32 2.29 -9.31
N LEU A 131 -1.68 3.55 -9.59
CA LEU A 131 -1.36 4.20 -10.87
C LEU A 131 0.15 4.33 -11.08
N PHE A 132 0.88 4.71 -10.04
CA PHE A 132 2.32 4.92 -10.12
C PHE A 132 3.08 3.62 -10.40
N TYR A 133 2.81 2.53 -9.67
CA TYR A 133 3.48 1.25 -9.91
C TYR A 133 3.01 0.57 -11.20
N SER A 134 1.74 0.70 -11.61
CA SER A 134 1.29 0.25 -12.92
C SER A 134 2.03 0.96 -14.06
N PHE A 135 2.27 2.26 -13.90
CA PHE A 135 3.05 3.02 -14.86
C PHE A 135 4.53 2.61 -14.87
N LEU A 136 5.16 2.41 -13.71
CA LEU A 136 6.54 1.91 -13.64
C LEU A 136 6.67 0.51 -14.26
N PHE A 137 5.72 -0.38 -14.00
CA PHE A 137 5.66 -1.68 -14.65
C PHE A 137 5.62 -1.54 -16.18
N TYR A 138 4.76 -0.68 -16.71
CA TYR A 138 4.65 -0.43 -18.14
C TYR A 138 5.95 0.13 -18.75
N VAL A 139 6.61 1.07 -18.05
CA VAL A 139 7.89 1.64 -18.48
C VAL A 139 9.01 0.60 -18.47
N ASN A 140 9.10 -0.22 -17.43
CA ASN A 140 10.07 -1.31 -17.36
C ASN A 140 9.81 -2.34 -18.46
N LEU A 141 8.55 -2.73 -18.69
CA LEU A 141 8.17 -3.68 -19.73
C LEU A 141 8.53 -3.19 -21.15
N LYS A 142 8.40 -1.88 -21.41
CA LYS A 142 8.78 -1.29 -22.69
C LYS A 142 10.28 -1.18 -22.93
N GLY A 143 11.07 -1.12 -21.86
CA GLY A 143 12.53 -1.03 -21.94
C GLY A 143 13.25 -2.38 -21.87
N LEU A 144 12.50 -3.47 -21.69
CA LEU A 144 12.99 -4.84 -21.62
C LEU A 144 13.45 -5.36 -22.99
#